data_AF-A0A3A0CAL1-F1
#
_entry.id   AF-A0A3A0CAL1-F1
#
_cell.length_a   1.000
_cell.length_b   1.000
_cell.length_c   1.000
_cell.angle_alpha   90.00
_cell.angle_beta   90.00
_cell.angle_gamma   90.00
#
_symmetry.space_group_name_H-M   'P 1'
#
loop_
_entity.id
_entity.type
_entity.pdbx_description
1 polymer ?
#
loop_
_entity_poly.entity_id
_entity_poly.type
_entity_poly.pdbx_seq_one_letter_code
_entity_poly.pdbx_strand_id
1 'polypeptide(L)'
;MNLVYRHYAPDLNPEVCISVDGNAPGRLHLSHWPGNRTPREFKHDLSTGMCLQFMASPARLSWLQGITTVTNTHWDTDGALSVFALLHPTVALRHADVLLAAALSGDMTLYTTPEGTKLELTLTALTKHPESPVHSGRYSDERERRQAQYEYAMELIPRVIEKPDLHYAWWGDEHRRIHADLRALREEEATLEHFASLDFSVIGTPRRLHEMAVNTAAWSDRILTIEERDDGARCFELRLSTQSWFELPSRGNFPRADWSPLLLDLEEKVPSPGGRWVAESLSDPTPRLAFVDDTGELAASTADPGRVRKLVLDFFSRHPVLPAGV
;
A
#
# COMPACT_ATOMS: atom_id res chain seq x y z
N MET A 1 15.63 -27.12 -6.93
CA MET A 1 16.05 -25.84 -6.33
C MET A 1 15.60 -25.87 -4.88
N ASN A 2 16.48 -25.62 -3.90
CA ASN A 2 16.13 -25.72 -2.48
C ASN A 2 16.33 -24.35 -1.83
N LEU A 3 15.44 -23.41 -2.15
CA LEU A 3 15.37 -22.13 -1.45
C LEU A 3 14.60 -22.33 -0.15
N VAL A 4 15.01 -21.64 0.91
CA VAL A 4 14.28 -21.57 2.17
C VAL A 4 14.01 -20.12 2.53
N TYR A 5 12.88 -19.85 3.17
CA TYR A 5 12.63 -18.54 3.74
C TYR A 5 13.32 -18.40 5.09
N ARG A 6 13.99 -17.26 5.29
CA ARG A 6 14.47 -16.79 6.60
C ARG A 6 14.10 -15.33 6.75
N HIS A 7 13.36 -14.99 7.79
CA HIS A 7 13.12 -13.59 8.12
C HIS A 7 14.45 -12.86 8.31
N TYR A 8 14.53 -11.63 7.81
CA TYR A 8 15.76 -10.87 7.85
C TYR A 8 16.24 -10.68 9.29
N ALA A 9 17.55 -10.84 9.47
CA ALA A 9 18.26 -10.46 10.67
C ALA A 9 19.70 -10.05 10.29
N PRO A 10 20.37 -9.19 11.07
CA PRO A 10 21.71 -8.71 10.74
C PRO A 10 22.78 -9.82 10.64
N ASP A 11 22.53 -10.99 11.22
CA ASP A 11 23.40 -12.17 11.19
C ASP A 11 23.26 -13.00 9.90
N LEU A 12 22.28 -12.70 9.05
CA LEU A 12 22.04 -13.43 7.81
C LEU A 12 23.11 -13.09 6.77
N ASN A 13 23.73 -14.10 6.16
CA ASN A 13 24.75 -13.89 5.13
C ASN A 13 24.11 -13.37 3.82
N PRO A 14 24.36 -12.12 3.39
CA PRO A 14 23.72 -11.57 2.20
C PRO A 14 24.13 -12.28 0.90
N GLU A 15 25.32 -12.91 0.86
CA GLU A 15 25.85 -13.57 -0.35
C GLU A 15 25.04 -14.80 -0.80
N VAL A 16 24.24 -15.35 0.11
CA VAL A 16 23.36 -16.51 -0.15
C VAL A 16 21.88 -16.14 -0.21
N CYS A 17 21.55 -14.84 -0.19
CA CYS A 17 20.18 -14.34 -0.05
C CYS A 17 19.64 -13.66 -1.31
N ILE A 18 18.37 -13.91 -1.60
CA ILE A 18 17.49 -13.00 -2.35
C ILE A 18 16.75 -12.15 -1.33
N SER A 19 16.90 -10.84 -1.43
CA SER A 19 16.11 -9.86 -0.67
C SER A 19 14.89 -9.49 -1.51
N VAL A 20 13.70 -9.75 -0.98
CA VAL A 20 12.44 -9.40 -1.63
C VAL A 20 11.72 -8.33 -0.84
N ASP A 21 10.95 -7.51 -1.56
CA ASP A 21 9.97 -6.60 -0.98
C ASP A 21 10.53 -5.80 0.22
N GLY A 22 11.48 -4.93 -0.09
CA GLY A 22 12.28 -4.23 0.91
C GLY A 22 13.70 -3.98 0.44
N ASN A 23 14.53 -3.52 1.37
CA ASN A 23 15.94 -3.16 1.13
C ASN A 23 16.93 -3.92 2.02
N ALA A 24 16.54 -5.09 2.52
CA ALA A 24 17.47 -5.97 3.23
C ALA A 24 18.71 -6.26 2.36
N PRO A 25 19.91 -6.36 2.94
CA PRO A 25 21.09 -6.85 2.24
C PRO A 25 20.85 -8.23 1.61
N GLY A 26 21.13 -8.36 0.32
CA GLY A 26 21.09 -9.62 -0.41
C GLY A 26 21.90 -9.54 -1.70
N ARG A 27 22.32 -10.70 -2.21
CA ARG A 27 23.04 -10.81 -3.48
C ARG A 27 22.16 -10.47 -4.69
N LEU A 28 20.86 -10.74 -4.58
CA LEU A 28 19.84 -10.33 -5.54
C LEU A 28 18.72 -9.58 -4.82
N HIS A 29 18.25 -8.49 -5.42
CA HIS A 29 17.07 -7.75 -4.95
C HIS A 29 15.92 -7.97 -5.92
N LEU A 30 14.71 -8.17 -5.40
CA LEU A 30 13.45 -8.18 -6.15
C LEU A 30 12.44 -7.37 -5.34
N SER A 31 12.54 -6.06 -5.46
CA SER A 31 11.80 -5.08 -4.65
C SER A 31 11.53 -3.81 -5.47
N HIS A 32 10.38 -3.20 -5.23
CA HIS A 32 10.01 -1.86 -5.73
C HIS A 32 10.27 -0.72 -4.72
N TRP A 33 10.84 -1.02 -3.54
CA TRP A 33 11.17 0.02 -2.54
C TRP A 33 12.22 1.00 -3.09
N PRO A 34 12.20 2.28 -2.69
CA PRO A 34 13.23 3.25 -3.06
C PRO A 34 14.65 2.75 -2.80
N GLY A 35 15.54 2.86 -3.78
CA GLY A 35 16.94 2.45 -3.65
C GLY A 35 17.20 0.95 -3.82
N ASN A 36 16.20 0.17 -4.25
CA ASN A 36 16.39 -1.24 -4.57
C ASN A 36 17.42 -1.43 -5.72
N ARG A 37 17.97 -2.64 -5.81
CA ARG A 37 18.95 -3.02 -6.84
C ARG A 37 18.43 -4.10 -7.79
N THR A 38 17.11 -4.11 -8.01
CA THR A 38 16.47 -5.11 -8.87
C THR A 38 17.02 -5.00 -10.30
N PRO A 39 17.53 -6.09 -10.90
CA PRO A 39 17.99 -6.08 -12.29
C PRO A 39 16.90 -5.62 -13.25
N ARG A 40 17.28 -4.85 -14.27
CA ARG A 40 16.35 -4.17 -15.18
C ARG A 40 15.40 -5.16 -15.88
N GLU A 41 15.89 -6.34 -16.24
CA GLU A 41 15.10 -7.39 -16.89
C GLU A 41 14.00 -8.01 -16.03
N PHE A 42 13.99 -7.74 -14.71
CA PHE A 42 12.99 -8.26 -13.78
C PHE A 42 12.14 -7.15 -13.16
N LYS A 43 12.33 -5.89 -13.57
CA LYS A 43 11.58 -4.76 -13.00
C LYS A 43 10.07 -4.90 -13.29
N HIS A 44 9.28 -4.60 -12.27
CA HIS A 44 7.83 -4.58 -12.27
C HIS A 44 7.35 -3.53 -11.26
N ASP A 45 6.08 -3.17 -11.27
CA ASP A 45 5.50 -2.24 -10.27
C ASP A 45 5.30 -2.87 -8.88
N LEU A 46 5.46 -4.19 -8.77
CA LEU A 46 5.19 -5.00 -7.57
C LEU A 46 6.35 -5.98 -7.37
N SER A 47 6.80 -6.17 -6.15
CA SER A 47 7.86 -7.12 -5.80
C SER A 47 7.46 -8.56 -6.15
N THR A 48 6.18 -8.92 -5.96
CA THR A 48 5.62 -10.21 -6.40
C THR A 48 5.77 -10.38 -7.91
N GLY A 49 5.50 -9.32 -8.67
CA GLY A 49 5.67 -9.35 -10.13
C GLY A 49 7.11 -9.53 -10.55
N MET A 50 8.06 -8.91 -9.84
CA MET A 50 9.49 -9.13 -10.08
C MET A 50 9.88 -10.59 -9.80
N CYS A 51 9.37 -11.18 -8.73
CA CYS A 51 9.60 -12.58 -8.40
C CYS A 51 9.00 -13.55 -9.43
N LEU A 52 7.78 -13.27 -9.92
CA LEU A 52 7.15 -14.06 -10.97
C LEU A 52 7.93 -13.98 -12.29
N GLN A 53 8.34 -12.79 -12.71
CA GLN A 53 9.19 -12.61 -13.90
C GLN A 53 10.53 -13.34 -13.76
N PHE A 54 11.16 -13.21 -12.60
CA PHE A 54 12.41 -13.91 -12.28
C PHE A 54 12.24 -15.42 -12.40
N MET A 55 11.19 -15.99 -11.81
CA MET A 55 10.95 -17.44 -11.84
C MET A 55 10.55 -17.97 -13.22
N ALA A 56 9.89 -17.16 -14.04
CA ALA A 56 9.61 -17.49 -15.43
C ALA A 56 10.86 -17.42 -16.33
N SER A 57 11.86 -16.62 -15.97
CA SER A 57 13.04 -16.38 -16.80
C SER A 57 13.94 -17.62 -16.92
N PRO A 58 14.37 -18.01 -18.14
CA PRO A 58 15.41 -19.02 -18.33
C PRO A 58 16.77 -18.60 -17.74
N ALA A 59 17.03 -17.29 -17.67
CA ALA A 59 18.29 -16.75 -17.14
C ALA A 59 18.41 -16.90 -15.62
N ARG A 60 17.33 -17.23 -14.89
CA ARG A 60 17.34 -17.30 -13.42
C ARG A 60 18.41 -18.21 -12.83
N LEU A 61 18.81 -19.27 -13.55
CA LEU A 61 19.78 -20.24 -13.05
C LEU A 61 21.18 -19.64 -12.84
N SER A 62 21.58 -18.64 -13.64
CA SER A 62 22.86 -17.94 -13.42
C SER A 62 22.80 -17.04 -12.19
N TRP A 63 21.66 -16.39 -11.96
CA TRP A 63 21.43 -15.54 -10.80
C TRP A 63 21.42 -16.32 -9.48
N LEU A 64 20.87 -17.54 -9.48
CA LEU A 64 20.70 -18.37 -8.28
C LEU A 64 21.97 -19.09 -7.81
N GLN A 65 23.10 -18.98 -8.51
CA GLN A 65 24.32 -19.72 -8.15
C GLN A 65 24.81 -19.36 -6.75
N GLY A 66 24.75 -20.32 -5.81
CA GLY A 66 25.16 -20.13 -4.41
C GLY A 66 24.10 -19.45 -3.52
N ILE A 67 22.96 -19.06 -4.09
CA ILE A 67 21.82 -18.53 -3.34
C ILE A 67 20.99 -19.70 -2.82
N THR A 68 20.66 -19.66 -1.53
CA THR A 68 19.88 -20.70 -0.84
C THR A 68 18.73 -20.14 -0.02
N THR A 69 18.69 -18.81 0.19
CA THR A 69 17.78 -18.17 1.13
C THR A 69 16.99 -17.06 0.45
N VAL A 70 15.70 -16.97 0.77
CA VAL A 70 14.85 -15.80 0.48
C VAL A 70 14.62 -15.07 1.80
N THR A 71 14.72 -13.75 1.79
CA THR A 71 14.55 -12.93 2.99
C THR A 71 13.71 -11.69 2.70
N ASN A 72 12.94 -11.26 3.70
CA ASN A 72 12.20 -10.02 3.75
C ASN A 72 12.32 -9.43 5.17
N THR A 73 12.31 -8.10 5.27
CA THR A 73 12.37 -7.29 6.48
C THR A 73 11.03 -7.10 7.17
N HIS A 74 9.91 -7.35 6.49
CA HIS A 74 8.59 -7.02 7.02
C HIS A 74 7.49 -7.95 6.54
N TRP A 75 6.27 -7.64 6.96
CA TRP A 75 5.07 -8.38 6.57
C TRP A 75 4.07 -7.45 5.92
N ASP A 76 3.68 -7.84 4.72
CA ASP A 76 2.47 -7.43 4.02
C ASP A 76 2.14 -8.50 2.97
N THR A 77 1.15 -8.21 2.13
CA THR A 77 0.71 -9.12 1.09
C THR A 77 1.76 -9.27 -0.01
N ASP A 78 2.38 -8.19 -0.53
CA ASP A 78 3.36 -8.29 -1.61
C ASP A 78 4.63 -9.03 -1.18
N GLY A 79 5.08 -8.85 0.05
CA GLY A 79 6.17 -9.61 0.66
C GLY A 79 5.89 -11.09 0.82
N ALA A 80 4.71 -11.44 1.36
CA ALA A 80 4.29 -12.83 1.49
C ALA A 80 4.20 -13.52 0.12
N LEU A 81 3.62 -12.85 -0.87
CA LEU A 81 3.45 -13.39 -2.22
C LEU A 81 4.76 -13.43 -3.01
N SER A 82 5.69 -12.51 -2.76
CA SER A 82 7.06 -12.55 -3.29
C SER A 82 7.81 -13.79 -2.83
N VAL A 83 7.78 -14.08 -1.52
CA VAL A 83 8.38 -15.30 -0.96
C VAL A 83 7.70 -16.55 -1.54
N PHE A 84 6.37 -16.56 -1.60
CA PHE A 84 5.61 -17.67 -2.17
C PHE A 84 6.00 -17.94 -3.64
N ALA A 85 6.15 -16.89 -4.45
CA ALA A 85 6.53 -17.02 -5.85
C ALA A 85 7.90 -17.70 -6.04
N LEU A 86 8.87 -17.42 -5.15
CA LEU A 86 10.20 -18.01 -5.20
C LEU A 86 10.25 -19.45 -4.66
N LEU A 87 9.48 -19.75 -3.61
CA LEU A 87 9.46 -21.08 -2.97
C LEU A 87 8.55 -22.08 -3.70
N HIS A 88 7.45 -21.60 -4.29
CA HIS A 88 6.42 -22.43 -4.94
C HIS A 88 6.15 -21.99 -6.40
N PRO A 89 7.18 -21.89 -7.26
CA PRO A 89 7.07 -21.22 -8.56
C PRO A 89 6.07 -21.87 -9.51
N THR A 90 5.89 -23.19 -9.48
CA THR A 90 4.93 -23.87 -10.35
C THR A 90 3.49 -23.48 -10.04
N VAL A 91 3.14 -23.33 -8.76
CA VAL A 91 1.81 -22.89 -8.33
C VAL A 91 1.66 -21.39 -8.57
N ALA A 92 2.68 -20.61 -8.18
CA ALA A 92 2.65 -19.17 -8.33
C ALA A 92 2.50 -18.72 -9.80
N LEU A 93 3.25 -19.31 -10.72
CA LEU A 93 3.15 -18.99 -12.15
C LEU A 93 1.80 -19.40 -12.75
N ARG A 94 1.16 -20.45 -12.22
CA ARG A 94 -0.18 -20.89 -12.66
C ARG A 94 -1.26 -19.88 -12.26
N HIS A 95 -1.10 -19.21 -11.13
CA HIS A 95 -2.07 -18.28 -10.54
C HIS A 95 -1.52 -16.85 -10.49
N ALA A 96 -0.66 -16.51 -11.45
CA ALA A 96 0.09 -15.24 -11.43
C ALA A 96 -0.84 -14.02 -11.41
N ASP A 97 -1.97 -14.10 -12.10
CA ASP A 97 -3.02 -13.08 -12.14
C ASP A 97 -3.64 -12.79 -10.76
N VAL A 98 -4.02 -13.85 -10.02
CA VAL A 98 -4.57 -13.72 -8.66
C VAL A 98 -3.53 -13.16 -7.70
N LEU A 99 -2.28 -13.63 -7.81
CA LEU A 99 -1.19 -13.16 -6.95
C LEU A 99 -0.87 -11.68 -7.20
N LEU A 100 -0.80 -11.26 -8.47
CA LEU A 100 -0.58 -9.85 -8.82
C LEU A 100 -1.75 -8.97 -8.37
N ALA A 101 -2.99 -9.43 -8.52
CA ALA A 101 -4.17 -8.70 -8.06
C ALA A 101 -4.18 -8.53 -6.52
N ALA A 102 -3.76 -9.55 -5.77
CA ALA A 102 -3.64 -9.48 -4.32
C ALA A 102 -2.49 -8.57 -3.85
N ALA A 103 -1.31 -8.69 -4.46
CA ALA A 103 -0.18 -7.79 -4.19
C ALA A 103 -0.55 -6.32 -4.45
N LEU A 104 -1.18 -6.04 -5.61
CA LEU A 104 -1.67 -4.70 -5.93
C LEU A 104 -2.74 -4.22 -4.93
N SER A 105 -3.61 -5.14 -4.46
CA SER A 105 -4.63 -4.83 -3.45
C SER A 105 -4.01 -4.44 -2.12
N GLY A 106 -2.89 -5.05 -1.73
CA GLY A 106 -2.17 -4.75 -0.50
C GLY A 106 -1.42 -3.43 -0.59
N ASP A 107 -0.41 -3.35 -1.45
CA ASP A 107 0.56 -2.24 -1.45
C ASP A 107 -0.06 -0.92 -1.90
N MET A 108 -0.96 -0.99 -2.87
CA MET A 108 -1.63 0.19 -3.41
C MET A 108 -2.97 0.44 -2.72
N THR A 109 -3.40 -0.48 -1.85
CA THR A 109 -4.68 -0.41 -1.15
C THR A 109 -5.80 -0.19 -2.17
N LEU A 110 -5.90 -1.09 -3.15
CA LEU A 110 -6.86 -1.01 -4.25
C LEU A 110 -7.78 -2.22 -4.24
N TYR A 111 -9.08 -2.01 -4.45
CA TYR A 111 -9.96 -3.10 -4.85
C TYR A 111 -9.62 -3.50 -6.29
N THR A 112 -9.17 -4.74 -6.48
CA THR A 112 -8.69 -5.25 -7.78
C THR A 112 -9.70 -6.23 -8.38
N THR A 113 -9.55 -7.52 -8.07
CA THR A 113 -10.48 -8.59 -8.40
C THR A 113 -11.06 -9.15 -7.09
N PRO A 114 -12.25 -9.76 -7.11
CA PRO A 114 -12.79 -10.42 -5.92
C PRO A 114 -11.79 -11.42 -5.31
N GLU A 115 -11.11 -12.22 -6.13
CA GLU A 115 -10.15 -13.23 -5.68
C GLU A 115 -8.89 -12.59 -5.09
N GLY A 116 -8.32 -11.57 -5.76
CA GLY A 116 -7.13 -10.86 -5.30
C GLY A 116 -7.36 -10.13 -3.97
N THR A 117 -8.45 -9.37 -3.87
CA THR A 117 -8.79 -8.65 -2.63
C THR A 117 -9.11 -9.61 -1.49
N LYS A 118 -9.79 -10.73 -1.72
CA LYS A 118 -10.02 -11.74 -0.66
C LYS A 118 -8.72 -12.38 -0.18
N LEU A 119 -7.76 -12.64 -1.07
CA LEU A 119 -6.45 -13.15 -0.70
C LEU A 119 -5.67 -12.14 0.15
N GLU A 120 -5.65 -10.86 -0.27
CA GLU A 120 -5.06 -9.77 0.52
C GLU A 120 -5.70 -9.67 1.91
N LEU A 121 -7.03 -9.58 1.99
CA LEU A 121 -7.74 -9.50 3.26
C LEU A 121 -7.46 -10.71 4.16
N THR A 122 -7.33 -11.90 3.59
CA THR A 122 -6.97 -13.11 4.33
C THR A 122 -5.56 -13.02 4.91
N LEU A 123 -4.57 -12.56 4.12
CA LEU A 123 -3.18 -12.41 4.58
C LEU A 123 -3.01 -11.25 5.57
N THR A 124 -3.77 -10.18 5.42
CA THR A 124 -3.85 -9.10 6.41
C THR A 124 -4.45 -9.63 7.72
N ALA A 125 -5.56 -10.36 7.65
CA ALA A 125 -6.21 -10.95 8.82
C ALA A 125 -5.36 -12.03 9.50
N LEU A 126 -4.51 -12.75 8.76
CA LEU A 126 -3.62 -13.77 9.29
C LEU A 126 -2.74 -13.26 10.45
N THR A 127 -2.32 -12.00 10.42
CA THR A 127 -1.44 -11.44 11.47
C THR A 127 -2.19 -10.69 12.56
N LYS A 128 -3.45 -10.32 12.31
CA LYS A 128 -4.26 -9.41 13.15
C LYS A 128 -5.44 -10.08 13.85
N HIS A 129 -6.00 -11.15 13.28
CA HIS A 129 -7.19 -11.79 13.82
C HIS A 129 -6.84 -12.64 15.06
N PRO A 130 -7.55 -12.51 16.20
CA PRO A 130 -7.21 -13.22 17.44
C PRO A 130 -7.21 -14.76 17.34
N GLU A 131 -8.06 -15.31 16.47
CA GLU A 131 -8.14 -16.76 16.22
C GLU A 131 -7.05 -17.28 15.28
N SER A 132 -6.26 -16.40 14.66
CA SER A 132 -5.16 -16.84 13.82
C SER A 132 -4.12 -17.60 14.66
N PRO A 133 -3.62 -18.75 14.17
CA PRO A 133 -2.53 -19.48 14.82
C PRO A 133 -1.25 -18.67 14.95
N VAL A 134 -1.05 -17.70 14.05
CA VAL A 134 0.14 -16.83 13.97
C VAL A 134 -0.19 -15.36 14.25
N HIS A 135 -1.27 -15.13 15.01
CA HIS A 135 -1.64 -13.80 15.50
C HIS A 135 -0.45 -13.13 16.19
N SER A 136 -0.23 -11.84 15.88
CA SER A 136 0.96 -11.11 16.31
C SER A 136 1.14 -11.07 17.83
N GLY A 137 0.06 -11.06 18.60
CA GLY A 137 0.10 -11.07 20.07
C GLY A 137 0.51 -12.39 20.72
N ARG A 138 0.75 -13.46 19.94
CA ARG A 138 1.21 -14.77 20.45
C ARG A 138 2.73 -14.85 20.65
N TYR A 139 3.48 -13.84 20.20
CA TYR A 139 4.93 -13.86 20.15
C TYR A 139 5.51 -12.63 20.85
N SER A 140 6.57 -12.83 21.62
CA SER A 140 7.34 -11.74 22.23
C SER A 140 8.52 -11.29 21.35
N ASP A 141 9.04 -12.19 20.52
CA ASP A 141 10.15 -11.91 19.61
C ASP A 141 9.64 -11.65 18.18
N GLU A 142 10.11 -10.55 17.57
CA GLU A 142 9.68 -10.18 16.23
C GLU A 142 10.17 -11.15 15.15
N ARG A 143 11.40 -11.66 15.27
CA ARG A 143 11.96 -12.58 14.27
C ARG A 143 11.21 -13.90 14.26
N GLU A 144 10.94 -14.47 15.43
CA GLU A 144 10.12 -15.67 15.59
C GLU A 144 8.71 -15.44 15.05
N ARG A 145 8.08 -14.31 15.41
CA ARG A 145 6.75 -13.93 14.92
C ARG A 145 6.70 -13.91 13.39
N ARG A 146 7.63 -13.19 12.75
CA ARG A 146 7.65 -13.04 11.29
C ARG A 146 7.98 -14.35 10.61
N GLN A 147 8.91 -15.14 11.14
CA GLN A 147 9.21 -16.46 10.60
C GLN A 147 7.94 -17.35 10.59
N ALA A 148 7.23 -17.43 11.71
CA ALA A 148 6.01 -18.24 11.83
C ALA A 148 4.89 -17.76 10.90
N GLN A 149 4.70 -16.44 10.76
CA GLN A 149 3.69 -15.86 9.86
C GLN A 149 3.93 -16.25 8.40
N TYR A 150 5.19 -16.17 7.94
CA TYR A 150 5.55 -16.58 6.57
C TYR A 150 5.42 -18.08 6.35
N GLU A 151 5.92 -18.89 7.29
CA GLU A 151 5.79 -20.36 7.21
C GLU A 151 4.32 -20.78 7.09
N TYR A 152 3.44 -20.20 7.91
CA TYR A 152 2.01 -20.47 7.82
C TYR A 152 1.39 -19.99 6.50
N ALA A 153 1.79 -18.81 6.01
CA ALA A 153 1.29 -18.30 4.73
C ALA A 153 1.66 -19.18 3.54
N MET A 154 2.86 -19.78 3.52
CA MET A 154 3.25 -20.67 2.42
C MET A 154 2.29 -21.86 2.27
N GLU A 155 1.74 -22.36 3.39
CA GLU A 155 0.73 -23.41 3.41
C GLU A 155 -0.69 -22.88 3.13
N LEU A 156 -0.99 -21.67 3.58
CA LEU A 156 -2.32 -21.06 3.47
C LEU A 156 -2.63 -20.56 2.05
N ILE A 157 -1.67 -19.92 1.38
CA ILE A 157 -1.88 -19.24 0.09
C ILE A 157 -2.52 -20.16 -0.96
N PRO A 158 -2.02 -21.39 -1.23
CA PRO A 158 -2.65 -22.29 -2.19
C PRO A 158 -4.11 -22.62 -1.85
N ARG A 159 -4.42 -22.75 -0.55
CA ARG A 159 -5.76 -23.11 -0.07
C ARG A 159 -6.74 -21.95 -0.26
N VAL A 160 -6.28 -20.71 -0.09
CA VAL A 160 -7.10 -19.50 -0.31
C VAL A 160 -7.31 -19.29 -1.81
N ILE A 161 -6.31 -19.53 -2.65
CA ILE A 161 -6.48 -19.48 -4.12
C ILE A 161 -7.57 -20.48 -4.57
N GLU A 162 -7.57 -21.71 -4.04
CA GLU A 162 -8.60 -22.70 -4.35
C GLU A 162 -9.97 -22.40 -3.72
N LYS A 163 -9.98 -21.74 -2.55
CA LYS A 163 -11.19 -21.40 -1.79
C LYS A 163 -11.08 -19.95 -1.31
N PRO A 164 -11.44 -18.96 -2.15
CA PRO A 164 -11.25 -17.54 -1.81
C PRO A 164 -12.00 -17.07 -0.56
N ASP A 165 -13.08 -17.75 -0.19
CA ASP A 165 -13.85 -17.44 1.02
C ASP A 165 -13.33 -18.15 2.29
N LEU A 166 -12.18 -18.85 2.19
CA LEU A 166 -11.52 -19.45 3.35
C LEU A 166 -11.23 -18.36 4.39
N HIS A 167 -11.57 -18.65 5.65
CA HIS A 167 -11.48 -17.70 6.75
C HIS A 167 -12.31 -16.42 6.59
N TYR A 168 -13.41 -16.44 5.83
CA TYR A 168 -14.34 -15.29 5.71
C TYR A 168 -14.71 -14.67 7.07
N ALA A 169 -14.86 -15.47 8.12
CA ALA A 169 -15.14 -14.96 9.47
C ALA A 169 -14.09 -13.98 10.01
N TRP A 170 -12.84 -14.02 9.50
CA TRP A 170 -11.76 -13.15 9.94
C TRP A 170 -11.73 -11.79 9.24
N TRP A 171 -12.30 -11.69 8.03
CA TRP A 171 -12.16 -10.50 7.16
C TRP A 171 -13.46 -10.04 6.49
N GLY A 172 -14.56 -10.78 6.64
CA GLY A 172 -15.82 -10.53 5.94
C GLY A 172 -16.46 -9.18 6.27
N ASP A 173 -16.26 -8.66 7.48
CA ASP A 173 -16.73 -7.33 7.89
C ASP A 173 -16.03 -6.23 7.11
N GLU A 174 -14.70 -6.32 6.98
CA GLU A 174 -13.90 -5.37 6.21
C GLU A 174 -14.28 -5.42 4.72
N HIS A 175 -14.41 -6.64 4.17
CA HIS A 175 -14.85 -6.82 2.79
C HIS A 175 -16.23 -6.18 2.54
N ARG A 176 -17.19 -6.36 3.45
CA ARG A 176 -18.52 -5.74 3.34
C ARG A 176 -18.44 -4.22 3.42
N ARG A 177 -17.59 -3.67 4.29
CA ARG A 177 -17.35 -2.23 4.40
C ARG A 177 -16.78 -1.65 3.11
N ILE A 178 -15.77 -2.29 2.52
CA ILE A 178 -15.18 -1.88 1.23
C ILE A 178 -16.26 -1.79 0.15
N HIS A 179 -17.13 -2.80 0.03
CA HIS A 179 -18.19 -2.81 -0.98
C HIS A 179 -19.27 -1.75 -0.74
N ALA A 180 -19.63 -1.50 0.51
CA ALA A 180 -20.56 -0.44 0.88
C ALA A 180 -19.98 0.94 0.52
N ASP A 181 -18.70 1.16 0.79
CA ASP A 181 -18.05 2.45 0.53
C ASP A 181 -17.77 2.68 -0.96
N LEU A 182 -17.43 1.62 -1.71
CA LEU A 182 -17.38 1.67 -3.17
C LEU A 182 -18.76 1.98 -3.79
N ARG A 183 -19.85 1.53 -3.15
CA ARG A 183 -21.20 1.87 -3.60
C ARG A 183 -21.53 3.33 -3.31
N ALA A 184 -21.24 3.81 -2.11
CA ALA A 184 -21.46 5.21 -1.72
C ALA A 184 -20.78 6.20 -2.67
N LEU A 185 -19.54 5.90 -3.10
CA LEU A 185 -18.80 6.69 -4.08
C LEU A 185 -19.38 6.67 -5.50
N ARG A 186 -20.25 5.70 -5.83
CA ARG A 186 -20.92 5.60 -7.14
C ARG A 186 -22.35 6.16 -7.14
N GLU A 187 -23.08 6.04 -6.03
CA GLU A 187 -24.51 6.34 -5.92
C GLU A 187 -24.80 7.75 -5.39
N GLU A 188 -23.86 8.70 -5.57
CA GLU A 188 -23.97 10.12 -5.16
C GLU A 188 -24.09 10.37 -3.64
N GLU A 189 -23.84 9.37 -2.79
CA GLU A 189 -23.71 9.56 -1.33
C GLU A 189 -22.40 10.29 -0.96
N ALA A 190 -21.43 10.30 -1.86
CA ALA A 190 -20.18 11.05 -1.78
C ALA A 190 -19.90 11.72 -3.13
N THR A 191 -19.18 12.85 -3.09
CA THR A 191 -18.72 13.55 -4.29
C THR A 191 -17.28 13.17 -4.59
N LEU A 192 -16.93 13.08 -5.87
CA LEU A 192 -15.58 12.81 -6.34
C LEU A 192 -15.28 13.69 -7.55
N GLU A 193 -14.25 14.52 -7.43
CA GLU A 193 -13.78 15.41 -8.49
C GLU A 193 -12.33 15.08 -8.84
N HIS A 194 -12.07 14.83 -10.13
CA HIS A 194 -10.75 14.45 -10.63
C HIS A 194 -10.08 15.57 -11.42
N PHE A 195 -8.81 15.82 -11.11
CA PHE A 195 -7.93 16.75 -11.81
C PHE A 195 -6.77 15.96 -12.43
N ALA A 196 -7.05 15.27 -13.54
CA ALA A 196 -6.13 14.31 -14.15
C ALA A 196 -4.74 14.87 -14.44
N SER A 197 -4.63 16.12 -14.92
CA SER A 197 -3.34 16.77 -15.21
C SER A 197 -2.49 17.07 -13.98
N LEU A 198 -3.06 16.93 -12.77
CA LEU A 198 -2.40 17.18 -11.49
C LEU A 198 -2.24 15.91 -10.65
N ASP A 199 -2.73 14.77 -11.15
CA ASP A 199 -2.85 13.50 -10.41
C ASP A 199 -3.50 13.71 -9.03
N PHE A 200 -4.57 14.50 -9.01
CA PHE A 200 -5.23 14.97 -7.80
C PHE A 200 -6.73 14.72 -7.83
N SER A 201 -7.28 14.24 -6.72
CA SER A 201 -8.71 14.04 -6.51
C SER A 201 -9.19 14.71 -5.23
N VAL A 202 -10.42 15.22 -5.26
CA VAL A 202 -11.13 15.74 -4.08
C VAL A 202 -12.35 14.87 -3.83
N ILE A 203 -12.52 14.43 -2.59
CA ILE A 203 -13.66 13.63 -2.15
C ILE A 203 -14.40 14.38 -1.05
N GLY A 204 -15.70 14.58 -1.23
CA GLY A 204 -16.62 15.04 -0.20
C GLY A 204 -17.47 13.87 0.29
N THR A 205 -17.56 13.65 1.60
CA THR A 205 -18.29 12.50 2.16
C THR A 205 -18.90 12.84 3.51
N PRO A 206 -20.08 12.28 3.89
CA PRO A 206 -20.66 12.52 5.20
C PRO A 206 -19.99 11.76 6.35
N ARG A 207 -19.11 10.82 6.01
CA ARG A 207 -18.44 9.92 6.96
C ARG A 207 -17.11 9.43 6.42
N ARG A 208 -16.28 8.86 7.30
CA ARG A 208 -15.04 8.21 6.89
C ARG A 208 -15.31 6.98 6.02
N LEU A 209 -14.81 7.02 4.79
CA LEU A 209 -14.84 5.90 3.86
C LEU A 209 -13.59 5.02 4.03
N HIS A 210 -13.72 3.74 3.70
CA HIS A 210 -12.62 2.79 3.69
C HIS A 210 -11.58 3.20 2.64
N GLU A 211 -10.30 3.20 3.02
CA GLU A 211 -9.21 3.68 2.18
C GLU A 211 -9.15 2.99 0.82
N MET A 212 -9.31 1.65 0.80
CA MET A 212 -9.39 0.89 -0.44
C MET A 212 -10.48 1.38 -1.40
N ALA A 213 -11.65 1.73 -0.90
CA ALA A 213 -12.72 2.29 -1.74
C ALA A 213 -12.33 3.66 -2.29
N VAL A 214 -11.74 4.51 -1.43
CA VAL A 214 -11.27 5.85 -1.78
C VAL A 214 -10.18 5.79 -2.86
N ASN A 215 -9.16 4.94 -2.70
CA ASN A 215 -8.07 4.78 -3.67
C ASN A 215 -8.58 4.23 -5.01
N THR A 216 -9.44 3.21 -4.97
CA THR A 216 -10.03 2.63 -6.19
C THR A 216 -10.85 3.65 -6.96
N ALA A 217 -11.65 4.47 -6.29
CA ALA A 217 -12.46 5.48 -6.95
C ALA A 217 -11.62 6.68 -7.43
N ALA A 218 -10.73 7.19 -6.58
CA ALA A 218 -9.92 8.38 -6.85
C ALA A 218 -8.93 8.18 -8.00
N TRP A 219 -8.28 7.00 -8.05
CA TRP A 219 -7.22 6.67 -9.01
C TRP A 219 -6.17 7.79 -9.17
N SER A 220 -5.81 8.44 -8.05
CA SER A 220 -4.89 9.57 -8.00
C SER A 220 -3.92 9.36 -6.85
N ASP A 221 -2.68 9.81 -6.98
CA ASP A 221 -1.73 9.74 -5.87
C ASP A 221 -1.93 10.85 -4.86
N ARG A 222 -2.60 11.95 -5.22
CA ARG A 222 -2.91 13.06 -4.31
C ARG A 222 -4.41 13.07 -4.04
N ILE A 223 -4.83 12.88 -2.80
CA ILE A 223 -6.25 12.77 -2.45
C ILE A 223 -6.57 13.70 -1.28
N LEU A 224 -7.43 14.69 -1.52
CA LEU A 224 -8.03 15.52 -0.48
C LEU A 224 -9.40 14.96 -0.12
N THR A 225 -9.55 14.50 1.12
CA THR A 225 -10.83 14.08 1.69
C THR A 225 -11.38 15.20 2.56
N ILE A 226 -12.64 15.53 2.34
CA ILE A 226 -13.45 16.48 3.12
C ILE A 226 -14.60 15.70 3.70
N GLU A 227 -14.52 15.38 4.99
CA GLU A 227 -15.60 14.72 5.72
C GLU A 227 -16.52 15.79 6.33
N GLU A 228 -17.79 15.85 5.92
CA GLU A 228 -18.79 16.79 6.46
C GLU A 228 -19.86 16.02 7.25
N ARG A 229 -19.78 16.07 8.57
CA ARG A 229 -20.67 15.32 9.46
C ARG A 229 -22.05 15.96 9.56
N ASP A 230 -23.03 15.20 10.05
CA ASP A 230 -24.43 15.65 10.21
C ASP A 230 -24.59 16.89 11.11
N ASP A 231 -23.65 17.13 12.02
CA ASP A 231 -23.59 18.33 12.89
C ASP A 231 -22.98 19.56 12.20
N GLY A 232 -22.62 19.44 10.92
CA GLY A 232 -21.95 20.47 10.12
C GLY A 232 -20.44 20.58 10.38
N ALA A 233 -19.86 19.73 11.24
CA ALA A 233 -18.44 19.68 11.47
C ALA A 233 -17.69 19.12 10.25
N ARG A 234 -16.52 19.70 9.95
CA ARG A 234 -15.73 19.31 8.77
C ARG A 234 -14.34 18.86 9.14
N CYS A 235 -13.92 17.70 8.65
CA CYS A 235 -12.54 17.23 8.79
C CYS A 235 -11.86 17.24 7.42
N PHE A 236 -10.58 17.62 7.40
CA PHE A 236 -9.79 17.76 6.18
C PHE A 236 -8.54 16.90 6.26
N GLU A 237 -8.34 16.04 5.27
CA GLU A 237 -7.13 15.21 5.13
C GLU A 237 -6.69 15.21 3.67
N LEU A 238 -5.52 15.80 3.40
CA LEU A 238 -4.78 15.58 2.16
C LEU A 238 -3.75 14.48 2.39
N ARG A 239 -3.76 13.43 1.57
CA ARG A 239 -2.72 12.39 1.61
C ARG A 239 -2.08 12.16 0.26
N LEU A 240 -0.85 11.66 0.31
CA LEU A 240 -0.24 11.01 -0.84
C LEU A 240 -0.40 9.49 -0.73
N SER A 241 -0.77 8.83 -1.82
CA SER A 241 -0.85 7.37 -1.90
C SER A 241 0.54 6.75 -1.79
N THR A 242 0.61 5.49 -1.38
CA THR A 242 1.85 4.70 -1.33
C THR A 242 2.50 4.57 -2.71
N GLN A 243 1.71 4.61 -3.80
CA GLN A 243 2.22 4.55 -5.17
C GLN A 243 3.23 5.68 -5.45
N SER A 244 3.03 6.87 -4.91
CA SER A 244 3.96 8.00 -5.07
C SER A 244 5.27 7.84 -4.28
N TRP A 245 5.41 6.78 -3.49
CA TRP A 245 6.62 6.45 -2.73
C TRP A 245 7.49 5.42 -3.46
N PHE A 246 6.85 4.42 -4.09
CA PHE A 246 7.53 3.30 -4.72
C PHE A 246 8.27 3.68 -6.01
N GLU A 247 9.25 2.86 -6.39
CA GLU A 247 9.87 2.92 -7.72
C GLU A 247 9.05 2.11 -8.73
N LEU A 248 8.16 2.78 -9.46
CA LEU A 248 7.23 2.14 -10.40
C LEU A 248 7.67 2.34 -11.86
N PRO A 249 8.16 1.29 -12.56
CA PRO A 249 8.51 1.38 -13.97
C PRO A 249 7.40 1.93 -14.89
N SER A 250 6.13 1.70 -14.57
CA SER A 250 5.01 2.14 -15.40
C SER A 250 4.68 3.64 -15.33
N ARG A 251 5.02 4.31 -14.22
CA ARG A 251 4.63 5.71 -13.94
C ARG A 251 5.82 6.68 -13.88
N GLY A 252 7.02 6.18 -13.60
CA GLY A 252 8.19 7.02 -13.33
C GLY A 252 8.15 7.62 -11.92
N ASN A 253 9.31 8.11 -11.43
CA ASN A 253 9.41 8.66 -10.08
C ASN A 253 9.15 10.16 -10.10
N PHE A 254 7.98 10.58 -9.65
CA PHE A 254 7.65 11.99 -9.49
C PHE A 254 8.06 12.49 -8.11
N PRO A 255 8.80 13.60 -8.01
CA PRO A 255 9.15 14.16 -6.71
C PRO A 255 7.89 14.62 -5.98
N ARG A 256 7.80 14.27 -4.69
CA ARG A 256 6.77 14.78 -3.80
C ARG A 256 7.08 16.24 -3.48
N ALA A 257 6.11 17.12 -3.71
CA ALA A 257 6.28 18.56 -3.49
C ALA A 257 6.35 18.88 -1.99
N ASP A 258 7.29 19.73 -1.59
CA ASP A 258 7.43 20.23 -0.21
C ASP A 258 6.14 20.93 0.23
N TRP A 259 5.52 20.42 1.30
CA TRP A 259 4.26 20.93 1.84
C TRP A 259 4.39 22.24 2.61
N SER A 260 5.61 22.67 2.96
CA SER A 260 5.83 23.86 3.80
C SER A 260 5.09 25.11 3.32
N PRO A 261 5.07 25.45 2.01
CA PRO A 261 4.31 26.59 1.51
C PRO A 261 2.78 26.41 1.63
N LEU A 262 2.29 25.19 1.42
CA LEU A 262 0.86 24.89 1.55
C LEU A 262 0.41 24.94 3.01
N LEU A 263 1.23 24.42 3.93
CA LEU A 263 0.96 24.47 5.37
C LEU A 263 0.82 25.92 5.85
N LEU A 264 1.76 26.79 5.49
CA LEU A 264 1.70 28.22 5.80
C LEU A 264 0.43 28.88 5.22
N ASP A 265 0.12 28.60 3.95
CA ASP A 265 -1.08 29.12 3.30
C ASP A 265 -2.36 28.67 4.03
N LEU A 266 -2.42 27.42 4.50
CA LEU A 266 -3.57 26.89 5.23
C LEU A 266 -3.71 27.53 6.62
N GLU A 267 -2.61 27.66 7.37
CA GLU A 267 -2.62 28.29 8.70
C GLU A 267 -3.01 29.77 8.64
N GLU A 268 -2.51 30.51 7.63
CA GLU A 268 -2.78 31.95 7.51
C GLU A 268 -4.17 32.25 6.95
N LYS A 269 -4.60 31.50 5.91
CA LYS A 269 -5.77 31.88 5.10
C LYS A 269 -7.04 31.13 5.45
N VAL A 270 -6.95 30.02 6.19
CA VAL A 270 -8.09 29.24 6.67
C VAL A 270 -7.89 28.79 8.13
N PRO A 271 -7.68 29.74 9.07
CA PRO A 271 -7.58 29.38 10.48
C PRO A 271 -8.92 28.85 10.99
N SER A 272 -8.87 27.88 11.89
CA SER A 272 -10.04 27.38 12.60
C SER A 272 -9.70 27.16 14.07
N PRO A 273 -10.62 27.48 15.01
CA PRO A 273 -10.44 27.10 16.41
C PRO A 273 -10.46 25.58 16.57
N GLY A 274 -9.91 25.10 17.68
CA GLY A 274 -9.99 23.69 18.09
C GLY A 274 -8.93 22.76 17.48
N GLY A 275 -7.99 23.31 16.70
CA GLY A 275 -6.92 22.51 16.10
C GLY A 275 -5.91 23.35 15.31
N ARG A 276 -5.03 22.65 14.59
CA ARG A 276 -4.00 23.23 13.72
C ARG A 276 -3.75 22.32 12.52
N TRP A 277 -3.18 22.90 11.47
CA TRP A 277 -2.72 22.11 10.34
C TRP A 277 -1.39 21.43 10.69
N VAL A 278 -1.24 20.15 10.32
CA VAL A 278 -0.03 19.36 10.53
C VAL A 278 0.31 18.64 9.25
N ALA A 279 1.59 18.65 8.90
CA ALA A 279 2.18 17.95 7.78
C ALA A 279 3.11 16.85 8.30
N GLU A 280 2.87 15.60 7.89
CA GLU A 280 3.78 14.46 8.11
C GLU A 280 4.99 14.52 7.16
N SER A 281 5.97 13.64 7.39
CA SER A 281 7.20 13.63 6.59
C SER A 281 6.92 13.08 5.20
N LEU A 282 7.34 13.80 4.15
CA LEU A 282 7.23 13.32 2.76
C LEU A 282 8.05 12.04 2.48
N SER A 283 8.94 11.63 3.40
CA SER A 283 9.64 10.35 3.36
C SER A 283 8.77 9.15 3.71
N ASP A 284 7.66 9.38 4.43
CA ASP A 284 6.76 8.32 4.89
C ASP A 284 6.02 7.72 3.68
N PRO A 285 5.61 6.44 3.67
CA PRO A 285 4.96 5.85 2.50
C PRO A 285 3.65 6.56 2.11
N THR A 286 2.83 6.92 3.10
CA THR A 286 1.51 7.56 2.92
C THR A 286 1.39 8.83 3.78
N PRO A 287 2.17 9.89 3.48
CA PRO A 287 2.20 11.07 4.33
C PRO A 287 0.85 11.79 4.25
N ARG A 288 0.49 12.45 5.35
CA ARG A 288 -0.74 13.24 5.47
C ARG A 288 -0.49 14.69 5.88
N LEU A 289 -1.25 15.59 5.26
CA LEU A 289 -1.46 16.96 5.71
C LEU A 289 -2.92 17.09 6.14
N ALA A 290 -3.15 17.35 7.42
CA ALA A 290 -4.50 17.34 7.99
C ALA A 290 -4.71 18.44 9.04
N PHE A 291 -5.96 18.77 9.29
CA PHE A 291 -6.34 19.60 10.44
C PHE A 291 -6.60 18.71 11.65
N VAL A 292 -5.82 18.88 12.71
CA VAL A 292 -5.80 17.98 13.87
C VAL A 292 -5.94 18.74 15.19
N ASP A 293 -6.40 18.05 16.22
CA ASP A 293 -6.48 18.59 17.59
C ASP A 293 -5.13 18.49 18.33
N ASP A 294 -5.13 18.82 19.61
CA ASP A 294 -3.94 18.75 20.46
C ASP A 294 -3.42 17.32 20.69
N THR A 295 -4.25 16.31 20.42
CA THR A 295 -3.87 14.88 20.50
C THR A 295 -3.27 14.36 19.18
N GLY A 296 -3.39 15.13 18.10
CA GLY A 296 -2.95 14.75 16.76
C GLY A 296 -3.99 13.97 15.96
N GLU A 297 -5.22 13.84 16.47
CA GLU A 297 -6.34 13.21 15.77
C GLU A 297 -7.07 14.22 14.87
N LEU A 298 -7.74 13.73 13.82
CA LEU A 298 -8.51 14.58 12.91
C LEU A 298 -9.56 15.40 13.67
N ALA A 299 -9.48 16.71 13.54
CA ALA A 299 -10.34 17.65 14.24
C ALA A 299 -11.43 18.24 13.35
N ALA A 300 -12.53 18.63 13.98
CA ALA A 300 -13.54 19.46 13.35
C ALA A 300 -12.98 20.86 13.09
N SER A 301 -13.16 21.34 11.87
CA SER A 301 -12.77 22.65 11.40
C SER A 301 -13.98 23.42 10.88
N THR A 302 -13.96 24.72 11.10
CA THR A 302 -14.94 25.67 10.56
C THR A 302 -14.50 26.29 9.24
N ALA A 303 -13.33 25.88 8.72
CA ALA A 303 -12.81 26.36 7.45
C ALA A 303 -13.77 26.12 6.29
N ASP A 304 -13.81 27.07 5.35
CA ASP A 304 -14.57 26.93 4.11
C ASP A 304 -13.92 25.86 3.20
N PRO A 305 -14.63 24.77 2.85
CA PRO A 305 -14.13 23.72 1.97
C PRO A 305 -13.67 24.24 0.62
N GLY A 306 -14.39 25.21 0.06
CA GLY A 306 -14.05 25.84 -1.21
C GLY A 306 -12.68 26.52 -1.15
N ARG A 307 -12.39 27.21 -0.04
CA ARG A 307 -11.10 27.85 0.20
C ARG A 307 -9.97 26.85 0.41
N VAL A 308 -10.16 25.81 1.23
CA VAL A 308 -9.16 24.75 1.44
C VAL A 308 -8.82 24.07 0.11
N ARG A 309 -9.86 23.62 -0.61
CA ARG A 309 -9.73 23.01 -1.93
C ARG A 309 -8.94 23.90 -2.90
N LYS A 310 -9.26 25.19 -2.96
CA LYS A 310 -8.58 26.14 -3.84
C LYS A 310 -7.09 26.25 -3.53
N LEU A 311 -6.71 26.34 -2.25
CA LEU A 311 -5.30 26.42 -1.85
C LEU A 311 -4.52 25.17 -2.26
N VAL A 312 -5.10 23.98 -2.08
CA VAL A 312 -4.49 22.71 -2.49
C VAL A 312 -4.35 22.63 -4.01
N LEU A 313 -5.38 23.04 -4.77
CA LEU A 313 -5.33 23.10 -6.23
C LEU A 313 -4.26 24.07 -6.75
N ASP A 314 -4.19 25.28 -6.18
CA ASP A 314 -3.20 26.29 -6.54
C ASP A 314 -1.77 25.82 -6.20
N PHE A 315 -1.61 25.04 -5.12
CA PHE A 315 -0.35 24.41 -4.77
C PHE A 315 0.07 23.35 -5.80
N PHE A 316 -0.79 22.38 -6.14
CA PHE A 316 -0.42 21.33 -7.11
C PHE A 316 -0.31 21.84 -8.54
N SER A 317 -1.01 22.93 -8.91
CA SER A 317 -0.85 23.57 -10.22
C SER A 317 0.55 24.14 -10.43
N ARG A 318 1.25 24.51 -9.35
CA ARG A 318 2.67 24.93 -9.36
C ARG A 318 3.64 23.74 -9.34
N HIS A 319 3.14 22.52 -9.11
CA HIS A 319 3.90 21.28 -8.99
C HIS A 319 3.23 20.13 -9.79
N PRO A 320 3.04 20.29 -11.11
CA PRO A 320 2.31 19.32 -11.92
C PRO A 320 3.06 17.98 -12.00
N VAL A 321 2.30 16.89 -12.05
CA VAL A 321 2.81 15.57 -12.44
C VAL A 321 2.66 15.48 -13.96
N LEU A 322 3.75 15.68 -14.71
CA LEU A 322 3.73 15.51 -16.15
C LEU A 322 3.92 14.02 -16.47
N PRO A 323 3.00 13.36 -17.20
CA PRO A 323 3.22 12.00 -17.65
C PRO A 323 4.52 11.90 -18.46
N ALA A 324 5.24 10.78 -18.33
CA ALA A 324 6.40 10.53 -19.18
C ALA A 324 5.97 10.55 -20.66
N GLY A 325 6.50 11.50 -21.45
CA GLY A 325 6.32 11.55 -22.91
C GLY A 325 5.29 12.55 -23.45
N VAL A 326 4.97 13.62 -22.71
CA VAL A 326 4.40 14.86 -23.29
C VAL A 326 5.50 15.85 -23.61
#